data_AF-A0ABD3BUX1-F1
#
_entry.id   AF-A0ABD3BUX1-F1
#
_cell.length_a   1.000
_cell.length_b   1.000
_cell.length_c   1.000
_cell.angle_alpha   90.00
_cell.angle_beta   90.00
_cell.angle_gamma   90.00
#
_symmetry.space_group_name_H-M   'P 1'
#
loop_
_entity.id
_entity.type
_entity.pdbx_description
1 polymer ?
#
loop_
_entity_poly.entity_id
_entity_poly.type
_entity_poly.pdbx_seq_one_letter_code
_entity_poly.pdbx_strand_id
1 'polypeptide(L)'
;MSLAMASYLARRATQKERVRILYRRALKDTLNWAVHRHLFYHDADALRERFEVNKNVEDIELIDRMIAAGEASYNKWRHPDPYIVPWAPGGTKFCRNPTPPPGTRLRLYMIMVANKVGLSSVQVNEDIGVVYNIARSGYVSYVLVVSG
;
A
#
# COMPACT_ATOMS: atom_id res chain seq x y z
N MET A 1 -30.63 17.15 -20.15
CA MET A 1 -29.26 17.72 -20.17
C MET A 1 -28.75 17.70 -21.60
N SER A 2 -28.19 18.81 -22.10
CA SER A 2 -27.60 18.83 -23.44
C SER A 2 -26.29 18.03 -23.49
N LEU A 3 -25.97 17.45 -24.64
CA LEU A 3 -24.74 16.67 -24.84
C LEU A 3 -23.48 17.51 -24.54
N ALA A 4 -23.49 18.80 -24.89
CA ALA A 4 -22.41 19.75 -24.62
C ALA A 4 -22.20 20.02 -23.12
N MET A 5 -23.28 20.11 -22.34
CA MET A 5 -23.17 20.28 -20.89
C MET A 5 -22.62 19.01 -20.22
N ALA A 6 -23.04 17.84 -20.70
CA ALA A 6 -22.56 16.56 -20.19
C ALA A 6 -21.05 16.38 -20.44
N SER A 7 -20.56 16.71 -21.64
CA SER A 7 -19.13 16.60 -21.97
C SER A 7 -18.27 17.58 -21.17
N TYR A 8 -18.73 18.81 -20.97
CA TYR A 8 -18.07 19.80 -20.11
C TYR A 8 -17.92 19.30 -18.67
N LEU A 9 -19.01 18.80 -18.06
CA LEU A 9 -18.99 18.30 -16.69
C LEU A 9 -18.08 17.08 -16.53
N ALA A 10 -18.11 16.15 -17.51
CA ALA A 10 -17.22 15.00 -17.53
C ALA A 10 -15.74 15.42 -17.60
N ARG A 11 -15.40 16.41 -18.45
CA ARG A 11 -14.03 16.94 -18.53
C ARG A 11 -13.59 17.57 -17.22
N ARG A 12 -14.43 18.39 -16.58
CA ARG A 12 -14.14 18.99 -15.26
C ARG A 12 -13.95 17.93 -14.17
N ALA A 13 -14.75 16.87 -14.17
CA ALA A 13 -14.61 15.76 -13.23
C ALA A 13 -13.25 15.06 -13.41
N THR A 14 -12.86 14.76 -14.65
CA THR A 14 -11.56 14.16 -14.98
C THR A 14 -10.39 15.05 -14.58
N GLN A 15 -10.47 16.36 -14.86
CA GLN A 15 -9.44 17.32 -14.44
C GLN A 15 -9.27 17.32 -12.91
N LYS A 16 -10.38 17.35 -12.16
CA LYS A 16 -10.35 17.32 -10.70
C LYS A 16 -9.72 16.03 -10.17
N GLU A 17 -10.02 14.89 -10.79
CA GLU A 17 -9.43 13.60 -10.44
C GLU A 17 -7.92 13.58 -10.71
N ARG A 18 -7.48 14.05 -11.88
CA ARG A 18 -6.06 14.15 -12.24
C ARG A 18 -5.28 15.03 -11.28
N VAL A 19 -5.80 16.21 -10.93
CA VAL A 19 -5.18 17.12 -9.96
C VAL A 19 -5.03 16.45 -8.59
N ARG A 20 -6.07 15.75 -8.11
CA ARG A 20 -6.02 15.02 -6.82
C ARG A 20 -5.01 13.88 -6.83
N ILE A 21 -4.93 13.13 -7.94
CA ILE A 21 -3.95 12.06 -8.10
C ILE A 21 -2.54 12.65 -8.13
N LEU A 22 -2.32 13.70 -8.91
CA LEU A 22 -1.04 14.39 -9.02
C LEU A 22 -0.58 14.93 -7.65
N TYR A 23 -1.45 15.62 -6.92
CA TYR A 23 -1.15 16.15 -5.60
C TYR A 23 -0.76 15.03 -4.61
N ARG A 24 -1.54 13.95 -4.54
CA ARG A 24 -1.24 12.80 -3.66
C ARG A 24 0.10 12.15 -4.02
N ARG A 25 0.38 11.99 -5.31
CA ARG A 25 1.64 11.42 -5.81
C ARG A 25 2.83 12.33 -5.48
N ALA A 26 2.72 13.61 -5.79
CA ALA A 26 3.76 14.60 -5.52
C ALA A 26 4.06 14.68 -4.02
N LEU A 27 3.04 14.74 -3.16
CA LEU A 27 3.25 14.79 -1.70
C LEU A 27 3.93 13.51 -1.17
N LYS A 28 3.55 12.34 -1.70
CA LYS A 28 4.22 11.08 -1.34
C LYS A 28 5.68 11.10 -1.78
N ASP A 29 5.98 11.61 -2.97
CA ASP A 29 7.36 11.69 -3.47
C ASP A 29 8.20 12.73 -2.73
N THR A 30 7.63 13.87 -2.35
CA THR A 30 8.27 14.82 -1.42
C THR A 30 8.67 14.11 -0.13
N LEU A 31 7.82 13.22 0.38
CA LEU A 31 8.14 12.41 1.56
C LEU A 31 9.21 11.35 1.29
N ASN A 32 9.22 10.74 0.09
CA ASN A 32 10.25 9.77 -0.28
C ASN A 32 11.65 10.43 -0.34
N TRP A 33 11.73 11.67 -0.82
CA TRP A 33 12.96 12.46 -0.82
C TRP A 33 13.33 12.99 0.57
N ALA A 34 12.35 13.45 1.34
CA ALA A 34 12.58 14.00 2.67
C ALA A 34 12.71 12.89 3.71
N VAL A 35 13.96 12.52 4.01
CA VAL A 35 14.29 11.52 5.06
C VAL A 35 13.71 11.92 6.43
N HIS A 36 13.73 13.22 6.75
CA HIS A 36 13.27 13.75 8.04
C HIS A 36 11.99 14.58 7.95
N ARG A 37 11.16 14.48 8.99
CA ARG A 37 9.82 15.12 9.03
C ARG A 37 9.85 16.64 8.99
N HIS A 38 10.83 17.29 9.63
CA HIS A 38 10.91 18.75 9.67
C HIS A 38 11.18 19.36 8.29
N LEU A 39 12.00 18.70 7.45
CA LEU A 39 12.21 19.10 6.05
C LEU A 39 10.94 18.86 5.22
N PHE A 40 10.31 17.70 5.43
CA PHE A 40 9.08 17.35 4.72
C PHE A 40 7.97 18.38 4.93
N TYR A 41 7.74 18.89 6.14
CA TYR A 41 6.64 19.82 6.40
C TYR A 41 6.79 21.11 5.60
N HIS A 42 7.99 21.70 5.58
CA HIS A 42 8.26 22.90 4.81
C HIS A 42 8.02 22.68 3.31
N ASP A 43 8.54 21.57 2.76
CA ASP A 43 8.38 21.26 1.33
C ASP A 43 6.93 20.88 0.96
N ALA A 44 6.20 20.25 1.88
CA ALA A 44 4.80 19.91 1.73
C ALA A 44 3.92 21.17 1.72
N ASP A 45 4.21 22.14 2.58
CA ASP A 45 3.49 23.43 2.60
C ASP A 45 3.75 24.22 1.32
N ALA A 46 5.01 24.32 0.88
CA ALA A 46 5.36 24.94 -0.39
C ALA A 46 4.72 24.21 -1.60
N LEU A 47 4.60 22.88 -1.55
CA LEU A 47 3.83 22.13 -2.54
C LEU A 47 2.35 22.52 -2.50
N ARG A 48 1.72 22.57 -1.33
CA ARG A 48 0.31 22.92 -1.18
C ARG A 48 0.02 24.33 -1.69
N GLU A 49 0.85 25.30 -1.34
CA GLU A 49 0.70 26.70 -1.77
C GLU A 49 0.66 26.81 -3.30
N ARG A 50 1.56 26.11 -4.02
CA ARG A 50 1.57 26.07 -5.49
C ARG A 50 0.26 25.56 -6.08
N PHE A 51 -0.43 24.62 -5.43
CA PHE A 51 -1.75 24.15 -5.87
C PHE A 51 -2.87 25.13 -5.50
N GLU A 52 -2.83 25.73 -4.31
CA GLU A 52 -3.87 26.66 -3.84
C GLU A 52 -3.90 27.96 -4.65
N VAL A 53 -2.73 28.52 -5.03
CA VAL A 53 -2.65 29.71 -5.89
C VAL A 53 -3.41 29.54 -7.22
N ASN A 54 -3.46 28.31 -7.74
CA ASN A 54 -4.05 27.99 -9.04
C ASN A 54 -5.46 27.36 -8.95
N LYS A 55 -6.06 27.33 -7.76
CA LYS A 55 -7.33 26.62 -7.50
C LYS A 55 -8.53 27.23 -8.22
N ASN A 56 -8.51 28.55 -8.43
CA ASN A 56 -9.64 29.32 -8.97
C ASN A 56 -9.54 29.57 -10.48
N VAL A 57 -8.66 28.86 -11.19
CA VAL A 57 -8.57 28.96 -12.65
C VAL A 57 -9.81 28.32 -13.28
N GLU A 58 -10.48 29.05 -14.17
CA GLU A 58 -11.73 28.62 -14.83
C GLU A 58 -11.52 28.15 -16.28
N ASP A 59 -10.49 28.65 -16.97
CA ASP A 59 -10.16 28.26 -18.34
C ASP A 59 -9.76 26.78 -18.42
N ILE A 60 -10.62 25.99 -19.08
CA ILE A 60 -10.50 24.53 -19.20
C ILE A 60 -9.21 24.13 -19.91
N GLU A 61 -8.82 24.83 -20.98
CA GLU A 61 -7.66 24.48 -21.79
C GLU A 61 -6.36 24.84 -21.07
N LEU A 62 -6.37 25.97 -20.39
CA LEU A 62 -5.28 26.34 -19.49
C LEU A 62 -5.08 25.30 -18.39
N ILE A 63 -6.18 24.82 -17.76
CA ILE A 63 -6.11 23.79 -16.72
C ILE A 63 -5.48 22.50 -17.25
N ASP A 64 -5.86 22.06 -18.45
CA ASP A 64 -5.25 20.85 -19.04
C ASP A 64 -3.75 21.03 -19.30
N ARG A 65 -3.33 22.21 -19.79
CA ARG A 65 -1.90 22.53 -19.97
C ARG A 65 -1.15 22.56 -18.65
N MET A 66 -1.73 23.14 -17.60
CA MET A 66 -1.13 23.19 -16.27
C MET A 66 -0.99 21.81 -15.65
N ILE A 67 -2.02 20.95 -15.78
CA ILE A 67 -1.96 19.56 -15.33
C ILE A 67 -0.84 18.82 -16.08
N ALA A 68 -0.75 18.96 -17.40
CA ALA A 68 0.29 18.32 -18.20
C ALA A 68 1.70 18.79 -17.79
N ALA A 69 1.89 20.09 -17.58
CA ALA A 69 3.17 20.64 -17.10
C ALA A 69 3.53 20.16 -15.69
N GLY A 70 2.53 20.04 -14.80
CA GLY A 70 2.68 19.49 -13.46
C GLY A 70 3.06 18.01 -13.48
N GLU A 71 2.39 17.20 -14.30
CA GLU A 71 2.71 15.78 -14.50
C GLU A 71 4.12 15.59 -15.09
N ALA A 72 4.52 16.41 -16.06
CA ALA A 72 5.87 16.38 -16.62
C ALA A 72 6.94 16.72 -15.57
N SER A 73 6.69 17.75 -14.76
CA SER A 73 7.59 18.14 -13.66
C SER A 73 7.69 17.04 -12.61
N TYR A 74 6.57 16.45 -12.22
CA TYR A 74 6.54 15.30 -11.30
C TYR A 74 7.33 14.10 -11.85
N ASN A 75 7.12 13.75 -13.13
CA ASN A 75 7.82 12.63 -13.75
C ASN A 75 9.34 12.84 -13.82
N LYS A 76 9.80 14.08 -14.02
CA LYS A 76 11.21 14.43 -14.04
C LYS A 76 11.89 14.23 -12.67
N TRP A 77 11.20 14.59 -11.59
CA TRP A 77 11.74 14.58 -10.23
C TRP A 77 11.31 13.37 -9.41
N ARG A 78 10.80 12.34 -10.07
CA ARG A 78 10.27 11.16 -9.41
C ARG A 78 11.39 10.42 -8.68
N HIS A 79 11.13 9.99 -7.45
CA HIS A 79 12.11 9.22 -6.69
C HIS A 79 12.39 7.87 -7.40
N PRO A 80 13.67 7.46 -7.59
CA PRO A 80 14.01 6.22 -8.30
C PRO A 80 13.54 4.96 -7.56
N ASP A 81 13.57 4.98 -6.23
CA ASP A 81 13.17 3.85 -5.38
C ASP A 81 12.18 4.31 -4.27
N PRO A 82 10.90 4.53 -4.60
CA PRO A 82 9.94 5.11 -3.66
C PRO A 82 9.59 4.14 -2.52
N TYR A 83 9.24 4.66 -1.34
CA TYR A 83 8.83 3.81 -0.23
C TYR A 83 7.52 3.03 -0.54
N ILE A 84 7.60 1.72 -0.37
CA ILE A 84 6.48 0.78 -0.49
C ILE A 84 6.28 0.11 0.87
N VAL A 85 5.04 0.14 1.35
CA VAL A 85 4.70 -0.53 2.62
C VAL A 85 4.97 -2.04 2.51
N PRO A 86 5.49 -2.70 3.55
CA PRO A 86 6.05 -4.05 3.41
C PRO A 86 5.12 -5.10 2.80
N TRP A 87 3.81 -5.03 3.05
CA TRP A 87 2.83 -6.02 2.60
C TRP A 87 2.15 -5.67 1.27
N ALA A 88 2.37 -4.48 0.71
CA ALA A 88 1.82 -4.10 -0.59
C ALA A 88 2.64 -4.72 -1.73
N PRO A 89 2.08 -4.84 -2.95
CA PRO A 89 2.84 -5.26 -4.12
C PRO A 89 4.14 -4.46 -4.28
N GLY A 90 5.27 -5.15 -4.45
CA GLY A 90 6.61 -4.55 -4.49
C GLY A 90 7.27 -4.30 -3.13
N GLY A 91 6.57 -4.57 -2.01
CA GLY A 91 7.10 -4.47 -0.66
C GLY A 91 7.87 -5.72 -0.22
N THR A 92 8.72 -5.57 0.80
CA THR A 92 9.65 -6.62 1.27
C THR A 92 8.98 -7.86 1.90
N LYS A 93 7.70 -7.76 2.29
CA LYS A 93 6.90 -8.84 2.87
C LYS A 93 5.71 -9.22 1.98
N PHE A 94 5.67 -8.74 0.74
CA PHE A 94 4.63 -9.09 -0.20
C PHE A 94 4.66 -10.59 -0.50
N CYS A 95 3.50 -11.25 -0.44
CA CYS A 95 3.36 -12.69 -0.65
C CYS A 95 4.29 -13.59 0.18
N ARG A 96 4.82 -13.10 1.33
CA ARG A 96 5.63 -13.92 2.24
C ARG A 96 4.82 -15.07 2.85
N ASN A 97 3.51 -14.88 3.01
CA ASN A 97 2.56 -15.91 3.42
C ASN A 97 1.37 -15.91 2.45
N PRO A 98 1.47 -16.60 1.30
CA PRO A 98 0.40 -16.62 0.32
C PRO A 98 -0.83 -17.35 0.88
N THR A 99 -2.00 -16.99 0.38
CA THR A 99 -3.22 -17.75 0.69
C THR A 99 -3.01 -19.20 0.26
N PRO A 100 -3.33 -20.19 1.11
CA PRO A 100 -3.18 -21.59 0.74
C PRO A 100 -4.02 -21.92 -0.50
N PRO A 101 -3.62 -22.91 -1.30
CA PRO A 101 -4.39 -23.34 -2.46
C PRO A 101 -5.85 -23.66 -2.10
N PRO A 102 -6.80 -23.40 -3.02
CA PRO A 102 -8.18 -23.87 -2.84
C PRO A 102 -8.21 -25.38 -2.62
N GLY A 103 -8.97 -25.84 -1.61
CA GLY A 103 -9.05 -27.26 -1.23
C GLY A 103 -8.11 -27.68 -0.09
N THR A 104 -7.17 -26.83 0.30
CA THR A 104 -6.30 -27.10 1.45
C THR A 104 -7.10 -27.10 2.75
N ARG A 105 -7.03 -28.20 3.51
CA ARG A 105 -7.70 -28.33 4.80
C ARG A 105 -6.83 -27.73 5.89
N LEU A 106 -7.26 -26.59 6.42
CA LEU A 106 -6.63 -25.96 7.58
C LEU A 106 -7.17 -26.62 8.85
N ARG A 107 -6.31 -27.29 9.62
CA ARG A 107 -6.65 -27.80 10.95
C ARG A 107 -5.90 -27.01 12.00
N LEU A 108 -6.64 -26.40 12.92
CA LEU A 108 -6.07 -25.72 14.07
C LEU A 108 -5.96 -26.72 15.21
N TYR A 109 -4.73 -27.00 15.63
CA TYR A 109 -4.47 -27.84 16.80
C TYR A 109 -4.01 -26.96 17.95
N MET A 110 -4.67 -27.10 19.10
CA MET A 110 -4.20 -26.52 20.36
C MET A 110 -3.27 -27.52 21.02
N ILE A 111 -1.97 -27.21 21.07
CA ILE A 111 -0.98 -28.06 21.72
C ILE A 111 -0.62 -27.44 23.06
N MET A 112 -1.02 -28.11 24.14
CA MET A 112 -0.54 -27.82 25.48
C MET A 112 0.91 -28.31 25.58
N VAL A 113 1.88 -27.40 25.58
CA VAL A 113 3.29 -27.76 25.77
C VAL A 113 3.57 -27.75 27.26
N ALA A 114 3.53 -28.93 27.87
CA ALA A 114 3.99 -29.10 29.25
C ALA A 114 5.51 -28.84 29.30
N ASN A 115 5.95 -27.97 30.20
CA ASN A 115 7.36 -27.77 30.53
C ASN A 115 7.96 -29.09 31.07
N LYS A 116 8.41 -29.97 30.19
CA LYS A 116 9.38 -31.01 30.52
C LYS A 116 10.59 -30.80 29.63
N VAL A 117 11.73 -30.67 30.28
CA VAL A 117 13.06 -30.55 29.68
C VAL A 117 13.27 -31.78 28.80
N GLY A 118 13.24 -31.59 27.48
CA GLY A 118 13.40 -32.66 26.51
C GLY A 118 12.53 -32.39 25.28
N LEU A 119 13.17 -32.15 24.14
CA LEU A 119 12.48 -32.23 22.84
C LEU A 119 11.91 -33.65 22.70
N SER A 120 10.66 -33.87 23.09
CA SER A 120 9.87 -34.94 22.51
C SER A 120 9.49 -34.44 21.12
N SER A 121 10.25 -34.85 20.10
CA SER A 121 9.81 -34.80 18.72
C SER A 121 8.42 -35.43 18.66
N VAL A 122 7.38 -34.60 18.48
CA VAL A 122 6.07 -35.12 18.09
C VAL A 122 6.31 -35.71 16.71
N GLN A 123 6.34 -37.04 16.61
CA GLN A 123 6.28 -37.71 15.33
C GLN A 123 4.89 -37.46 14.76
N VAL A 124 4.81 -36.43 13.93
CA VAL A 124 3.62 -36.11 13.16
C VAL A 124 3.76 -36.90 11.87
N ASN A 125 2.92 -37.93 11.71
CA ASN A 125 2.89 -38.86 10.57
C ASN A 125 3.11 -38.17 9.23
N GLU A 126 3.77 -38.88 8.31
CA GLU A 126 4.26 -38.45 6.98
C GLU A 126 3.18 -37.83 6.05
N ASP A 127 1.90 -37.86 6.44
CA ASP A 127 0.75 -37.34 5.69
C ASP A 127 0.39 -35.87 5.99
N ILE A 128 1.15 -35.19 6.84
CA ILE A 128 0.80 -33.87 7.38
C ILE A 128 1.73 -32.79 6.83
N GLY A 129 1.16 -31.84 6.07
CA GLY A 129 1.90 -30.73 5.44
C GLY A 129 2.42 -29.67 6.42
N VAL A 130 2.70 -28.46 5.90
CA VAL A 130 3.48 -27.42 6.61
C VAL A 130 2.84 -26.98 7.93
N VAL A 131 3.65 -26.95 8.99
CA VAL A 131 3.26 -26.63 10.37
C VAL A 131 3.71 -25.21 10.72
N TYR A 132 2.75 -24.33 11.05
CA TYR A 132 3.03 -22.95 11.44
C TYR A 132 2.70 -22.72 12.93
N ASN A 133 3.67 -22.18 13.68
CA ASN A 133 3.39 -21.62 15.00
C ASN A 133 2.75 -20.24 14.83
N ILE A 134 1.49 -20.11 15.24
CA ILE A 134 0.71 -18.88 14.98
C ILE A 134 0.54 -17.99 16.22
N ALA A 135 0.61 -18.55 17.43
CA ALA A 135 0.54 -17.78 18.67
C ALA A 135 1.06 -18.60 19.86
N ARG A 136 1.56 -17.90 20.89
CA ARG A 136 1.87 -18.46 22.21
C ARG A 136 1.18 -17.65 23.30
N SER A 137 0.50 -18.34 24.21
CA SER A 137 -0.08 -17.77 25.42
C SER A 137 0.20 -18.71 26.60
N GLY A 138 1.14 -18.33 27.47
CA GLY A 138 1.62 -19.19 28.56
C GLY A 138 2.17 -20.54 28.05
N TYR A 139 1.69 -21.65 28.62
CA TYR A 139 2.05 -23.03 28.23
C TYR A 139 1.31 -23.54 26.98
N VAL A 140 0.47 -22.70 26.37
CA VAL A 140 -0.32 -23.06 25.20
C VAL A 140 0.39 -22.55 23.95
N SER A 141 0.72 -23.46 23.04
CA SER A 141 1.18 -23.13 21.70
C SER A 141 0.10 -23.51 20.69
N TYR A 142 -0.31 -22.54 19.88
CA TYR A 142 -1.28 -22.79 18.81
C TYR A 142 -0.52 -23.11 17.53
N VAL A 143 -0.83 -24.29 16.98
CA VAL A 143 -0.17 -24.81 15.79
C VAL A 143 -1.21 -24.97 14.69
N LEU A 144 -1.00 -24.27 13.59
CA LEU A 144 -1.77 -24.44 12.37
C LEU A 144 -1.11 -25.54 11.54
N VAL A 145 -1.88 -26.55 11.21
CA VAL A 145 -1.47 -27.64 10.33
C VAL A 145 -2.21 -27.49 9.01
N VAL A 146 -1.42 -27.48 7.93
CA VAL A 146 -1.91 -27.30 6.57
C VAL A 146 -1.70 -28.63 5.82
N SER A 147 -2.76 -29.41 5.61
CA SER A 147 -2.70 -30.69 4.87
C SER A 147 -3.30 -30.53 3.46
N GLY A 148 -2.61 -31.11 2.47
CA GLY A 148 -3.05 -31.21 1.07
C GLY A 148 -4.15 -32.22 0.85
#